data_AF-A0A920DJ71-F1
#
_entry.id   AF-A0A920DJ71-F1
#
_cell.length_a   1.000
_cell.length_b   1.000
_cell.length_c   1.000
_cell.angle_alpha   90.00
_cell.angle_beta   90.00
_cell.angle_gamma   90.00
#
_symmetry.space_group_name_H-M   'P 1'
#
loop_
_entity.id
_entity.type
_entity.pdbx_description
1 polymer ?
#
loop_
_entity_poly.entity_id
_entity_poly.type
_entity_poly.pdbx_seq_one_letter_code
_entity_poly.pdbx_strand_id
1 'polypeptide(L)'
;MITFNPYPFEYFDSTKLRISSDYDKDNILDSMGIDSRVYCEFNEDFKDLSAEEFFNDYLRTDSLCIVVGKDFRFGKDRQSGISDLRKFCDKIQLNFMFWKIL
;
A
#
# COMPACT_ATOMS: atom_id res chain seq x y z
N MET A 1 -6.27 -6.06 -2.80
CA MET A 1 -5.69 -4.69 -2.81
C MET A 1 -5.50 -4.22 -1.37
N ILE A 2 -4.33 -3.63 -1.03
CA ILE A 2 -4.10 -3.03 0.29
C ILE A 2 -4.26 -1.52 0.18
N THR A 3 -4.96 -0.90 1.13
CA THR A 3 -5.14 0.54 1.22
C THR A 3 -5.37 0.97 2.66
N PHE A 4 -5.66 2.25 2.91
CA PHE A 4 -5.77 2.81 4.25
C PHE A 4 -7.15 3.39 4.52
N ASN A 5 -7.60 3.31 5.77
CA ASN A 5 -8.71 4.08 6.30
C ASN A 5 -8.47 4.34 7.81
N PRO A 6 -8.26 5.59 8.26
CA PRO A 6 -8.20 6.81 7.45
C PRO A 6 -7.01 6.80 6.48
N TYR A 7 -7.07 7.59 5.41
CA TYR A 7 -5.92 7.79 4.54
C TYR A 7 -4.80 8.53 5.28
N PRO A 8 -3.52 8.28 4.95
CA PRO A 8 -2.41 8.96 5.61
C PRO A 8 -2.53 10.49 5.56
N PHE A 9 -3.05 11.06 4.47
CA PHE A 9 -3.21 12.52 4.38
C PHE A 9 -4.23 13.07 5.38
N GLU A 10 -5.26 12.30 5.77
CA GLU A 10 -6.26 12.71 6.76
C GLU A 10 -5.67 12.72 8.17
N TYR A 11 -4.72 11.82 8.42
CA TYR A 11 -3.93 11.80 9.66
C TYR A 11 -3.05 13.05 9.78
N PHE A 12 -2.37 13.45 8.69
CA PHE A 12 -1.47 14.60 8.70
C PHE A 12 -2.19 15.95 8.59
N ASP A 13 -3.34 16.00 7.92
CA ASP A 13 -4.07 17.23 7.63
C ASP A 13 -5.57 16.92 7.48
N SER A 14 -6.32 17.15 8.57
CA SER A 14 -7.76 16.92 8.62
C SER A 14 -8.59 17.89 7.77
N THR A 15 -7.98 18.92 7.18
CA THR A 15 -8.68 19.86 6.27
C THR A 15 -8.77 19.34 4.83
N LYS A 16 -7.94 18.36 4.46
CA LYS A 16 -7.98 17.75 3.13
C LYS A 16 -9.20 16.85 2.98
N LEU A 17 -9.86 16.97 1.84
CA LEU A 17 -11.04 16.18 1.50
C LEU A 17 -10.68 15.04 0.55
N ARG A 18 -11.35 13.90 0.75
CA ARG A 18 -11.28 12.77 -0.19
C ARG A 18 -11.91 13.17 -1.53
N ILE A 19 -11.33 12.65 -2.62
CA ILE A 19 -11.90 12.82 -3.98
C ILE A 19 -13.15 11.95 -4.16
N SER A 20 -13.19 10.78 -3.50
CA SER A 20 -14.28 9.81 -3.56
C SER A 20 -14.55 9.26 -2.16
N SER A 21 -15.78 8.81 -1.90
CA SER A 21 -16.08 8.05 -0.68
C SER A 21 -15.47 6.65 -0.74
N ASP A 22 -15.45 5.94 0.39
CA ASP A 22 -15.06 4.51 0.40
C ASP A 22 -16.05 3.67 -0.41
N TYR A 23 -17.35 4.01 -0.37
CA TYR A 23 -18.39 3.37 -1.17
C TYR A 23 -18.13 3.52 -2.68
N ASP A 24 -17.80 4.72 -3.15
CA ASP A 24 -17.49 4.95 -4.57
C ASP A 24 -16.26 4.16 -5.01
N LYS A 25 -15.21 4.17 -4.18
CA LYS A 25 -13.98 3.42 -4.43
C LYS A 25 -14.25 1.93 -4.48
N ASP A 26 -15.02 1.41 -3.54
CA ASP A 26 -15.37 0.00 -3.47
C ASP A 26 -16.11 -0.45 -4.74
N ASN A 27 -17.13 0.30 -5.16
CA ASN A 27 -17.87 0.01 -6.40
C ASN A 27 -16.98 0.00 -7.65
N ILE A 28 -16.02 0.94 -7.75
CA ILE A 28 -15.08 0.98 -8.87
C ILE A 28 -14.20 -0.27 -8.86
N LEU A 29 -13.68 -0.66 -7.71
CA LEU A 29 -12.81 -1.83 -7.58
C LEU A 29 -13.59 -3.14 -7.84
N ASP A 30 -14.84 -3.22 -7.41
CA ASP A 30 -15.74 -4.33 -7.72
C ASP A 30 -15.95 -4.46 -9.23
N SER A 31 -16.21 -3.33 -9.91
CA SER A 31 -16.37 -3.31 -11.37
C SER A 31 -15.11 -3.71 -12.15
N MET A 32 -13.93 -3.58 -11.52
CA MET A 32 -12.65 -4.02 -12.06
C MET A 32 -12.33 -5.50 -11.77
N GLY A 33 -13.19 -6.20 -11.03
CA GLY A 33 -12.97 -7.60 -10.63
C GLY A 33 -11.96 -7.77 -9.50
N ILE A 34 -11.84 -6.80 -8.59
CA ILE A 34 -10.98 -6.92 -7.40
C ILE A 34 -11.79 -7.53 -6.26
N ASP A 35 -11.53 -8.82 -5.99
CA ASP A 35 -12.31 -9.65 -5.05
C ASP A 35 -12.09 -9.32 -3.56
N SER A 36 -10.95 -8.73 -3.20
CA SER A 36 -10.59 -8.53 -1.79
C SER A 36 -9.78 -7.27 -1.55
N ARG A 37 -10.08 -6.61 -0.42
CA ARG A 37 -9.49 -5.35 0.02
C ARG A 37 -9.11 -5.45 1.48
N VAL A 38 -7.92 -4.97 1.80
CA VAL A 38 -7.45 -4.82 3.17
C VAL A 38 -7.32 -3.32 3.43
N TYR A 39 -8.11 -2.82 4.37
CA TYR A 39 -8.04 -1.46 4.86
C TYR A 39 -7.22 -1.45 6.14
N CYS A 40 -5.98 -1.01 6.03
CA CYS A 40 -5.11 -0.82 7.19
C CYS A 40 -5.50 0.49 7.90
N GLU A 41 -5.61 0.44 9.23
CA GLU A 41 -5.76 1.64 10.03
C GLU A 41 -4.44 2.41 10.06
N PHE A 42 -4.43 3.64 9.56
CA PHE A 42 -3.25 4.49 9.60
C PHE A 42 -3.26 5.30 10.90
N ASN A 43 -2.38 4.92 11.83
CA ASN A 43 -2.20 5.54 13.15
C ASN A 43 -0.70 5.78 13.44
N GLU A 44 -0.37 6.23 14.66
CA GLU A 44 1.03 6.53 15.02
C GLU A 44 1.93 5.28 14.96
N ASP A 45 1.44 4.13 15.41
CA ASP A 45 2.18 2.87 15.34
C ASP A 45 2.45 2.45 13.89
N PHE A 46 1.43 2.56 13.02
CA PHE A 46 1.54 2.24 11.60
C PHE A 46 2.55 3.15 10.90
N LYS A 47 2.49 4.45 11.19
CA LYS A 47 3.38 5.46 10.62
C LYS A 47 4.85 5.19 10.96
N ASP A 48 5.11 4.62 12.13
CA ASP A 48 6.45 4.36 12.63
C ASP A 48 7.05 3.01 12.23
N LEU A 49 6.28 2.14 11.57
CA LEU A 49 6.77 0.87 11.03
C LEU A 49 8.00 1.08 10.14
N SER A 50 9.05 0.33 10.40
CA SER A 50 10.16 0.19 9.47
C SER A 50 9.69 -0.43 8.14
N ALA A 51 10.52 -0.29 7.11
CA ALA A 51 10.25 -0.92 5.81
C ALA A 51 10.18 -2.45 5.91
N GLU A 52 10.98 -3.04 6.80
CA GLU A 52 11.03 -4.49 7.02
C GLU A 52 9.78 -4.99 7.73
N GLU A 53 9.32 -4.30 8.78
CA GLU A 53 8.05 -4.62 9.46
C GLU A 53 6.87 -4.50 8.50
N PHE A 54 6.77 -3.37 7.77
CA PHE A 54 5.70 -3.20 6.79
C PHE A 54 5.71 -4.28 5.70
N PHE A 55 6.89 -4.65 5.19
CA PHE A 55 7.01 -5.70 4.19
C PHE A 55 6.57 -7.06 4.74
N ASN A 56 7.05 -7.41 5.94
CA ASN A 56 6.85 -8.73 6.53
C ASN A 56 5.41 -8.95 6.99
N ASP A 57 4.78 -7.93 7.55
CA ASP A 57 3.48 -8.08 8.19
C ASP A 57 2.33 -7.81 7.22
N TYR A 58 2.53 -6.91 6.25
CA TYR A 58 1.46 -6.45 5.37
C TYR A 58 1.62 -6.86 3.91
N LEU A 59 2.83 -6.77 3.34
CA LEU A 59 3.00 -6.99 1.90
C LEU A 59 3.19 -8.47 1.54
N ARG A 60 4.06 -9.19 2.24
CA ARG A 60 4.41 -10.57 1.85
C ARG A 60 3.40 -11.61 2.33
N THR A 61 2.65 -11.30 3.38
CA THR A 61 1.69 -12.24 3.99
C THR A 61 0.65 -12.65 2.96
N ASP A 62 0.60 -13.96 2.67
CA ASP A 62 -0.31 -14.58 1.68
C ASP A 62 -0.22 -14.03 0.24
N SER A 63 0.85 -13.30 -0.08
CA SER A 63 1.08 -12.76 -1.43
C SER A 63 1.83 -13.75 -2.30
N LEU A 64 1.27 -14.03 -3.49
CA LEU A 64 1.99 -14.72 -4.57
C LEU A 64 2.76 -13.75 -5.48
N CYS A 65 2.28 -12.51 -5.58
CA CYS A 65 2.88 -11.45 -6.38
C CYS A 65 2.50 -10.09 -5.81
N ILE A 66 3.44 -9.16 -5.79
CA ILE A 66 3.21 -7.77 -5.41
C ILE A 66 3.27 -6.88 -6.65
N VAL A 67 2.22 -6.07 -6.85
CA VAL A 67 2.13 -5.08 -7.92
C VAL A 67 2.02 -3.67 -7.33
N VAL A 68 2.90 -2.76 -7.75
CA VAL A 68 2.90 -1.36 -7.26
C VAL A 68 3.03 -0.35 -8.39
N GLY A 69 2.56 0.87 -8.15
CA GLY A 69 2.73 2.02 -9.06
C GLY A 69 4.09 2.70 -8.93
N LYS A 70 4.40 3.60 -9.88
CA LYS A 70 5.70 4.30 -10.00
C LYS A 70 6.16 5.09 -8.77
N ASP A 71 5.22 5.62 -7.99
CA ASP A 71 5.50 6.48 -6.83
C ASP A 71 5.33 5.75 -5.50
N PHE A 72 5.37 4.41 -5.53
CA PHE A 72 5.22 3.60 -4.33
C PHE A 72 6.38 3.83 -3.35
N ARG A 73 6.00 4.24 -2.13
CA ARG A 73 6.91 4.48 -1.01
C ARG A 73 6.30 3.88 0.26
N PHE A 74 7.13 3.32 1.11
CA PHE A 74 6.71 2.62 2.32
C PHE A 74 7.79 2.68 3.41
N GLY A 75 7.44 2.19 4.61
CA GLY A 75 8.22 2.34 5.82
C GLY A 75 8.21 3.77 6.37
N LYS A 76 8.78 3.91 7.57
CA LYS A 76 8.87 5.17 8.31
C LYS A 76 9.38 6.30 7.42
N ASP A 77 8.68 7.43 7.48
CA ASP A 77 8.96 8.64 6.70
C ASP A 77 9.11 8.39 5.18
N ARG A 78 8.44 7.35 4.66
CA ARG A 78 8.47 6.97 3.24
C ARG A 78 9.90 6.69 2.75
N GLN A 79 10.81 6.25 3.62
CA GLN A 79 12.23 6.14 3.28
C GLN A 79 12.55 5.03 2.26
N SER A 80 11.69 4.02 2.13
CA SER A 80 11.87 2.93 1.15
C SER A 80 10.98 3.11 -0.08
N GLY A 81 11.47 2.65 -1.22
CA GLY A 81 10.76 2.70 -2.50
C GLY A 81 10.88 1.41 -3.31
N ILE A 82 10.57 1.50 -4.60
CA ILE A 82 10.54 0.35 -5.52
C ILE A 82 11.84 -0.45 -5.53
N SER A 83 13.00 0.23 -5.46
CA SER A 83 14.31 -0.43 -5.42
C SER A 83 14.49 -1.30 -4.18
N ASP A 84 13.96 -0.87 -3.03
CA ASP A 84 14.07 -1.59 -1.77
C ASP A 84 13.06 -2.73 -1.73
N LEU A 85 11.84 -2.50 -2.21
CA LEU A 85 10.83 -3.55 -2.38
C LEU A 85 11.36 -4.69 -3.25
N ARG A 86 12.03 -4.37 -4.37
CA ARG A 86 12.67 -5.39 -5.22
C ARG A 86 13.67 -6.22 -4.43
N LYS A 87 14.56 -5.60 -3.64
CA LYS A 87 15.52 -6.32 -2.79
C LYS A 87 14.82 -7.22 -1.77
N PHE A 88 13.73 -6.77 -1.15
CA PHE A 88 12.95 -7.58 -0.21
C PHE A 88 12.33 -8.80 -0.91
N CYS A 89 11.69 -8.60 -2.06
CA CYS A 89 11.10 -9.68 -2.85
C CYS A 89 12.15 -10.68 -3.34
N ASP A 90 13.28 -10.21 -3.86
CA ASP A 90 14.37 -11.05 -4.39
C ASP A 90 14.95 -11.97 -3.30
N LYS A 91 15.08 -11.48 -2.05
CA LYS A 91 15.58 -12.27 -0.91
C LYS A 91 14.73 -13.50 -0.61
N ILE A 92 13.42 -13.43 -0.86
CA ILE A 92 12.47 -14.52 -0.56
C ILE A 92 11.86 -15.13 -1.82
N GLN A 93 12.38 -14.79 -3.00
CA GLN A 93 11.89 -15.25 -4.30
C GLN A 93 10.40 -14.95 -4.54
N LEU A 94 9.90 -13.82 -4.03
CA LEU A 94 8.52 -13.37 -4.25
C LEU A 94 8.40 -12.60 -5.56
N ASN A 95 7.38 -12.89 -6.37
CA ASN A 95 7.17 -12.18 -7.62
C ASN A 95 6.82 -10.70 -7.38
N PHE A 96 7.41 -9.83 -8.19
CA PHE A 96 7.21 -8.38 -8.10
C PHE A 96 7.06 -7.75 -9.47
N MET A 97 6.03 -6.92 -9.63
CA MET A 97 5.79 -6.13 -10.83
C MET A 97 5.66 -4.64 -10.47
N PHE A 98 6.26 -3.79 -11.28
CA PHE A 98 6.00 -2.35 -11.23
C PHE A 98 5.16 -1.96 -12.46
N TRP A 99 4.04 -1.28 -12.23
CA TRP A 99 3.18 -0.79 -13.29
C TRP A 99 3.49 0.69 -13.56
N LYS A 100 3.91 1.00 -14.78
CA LYS A 100 4.15 2.36 -15.24
C LYS A 100 3.06 2.73 -16.23
N ILE A 101 2.17 3.65 -15.85
CA ILE A 101 1.28 4.31 -16.80
C ILE A 101 2.14 5.28 -17.61
N LEU A 102 2.03 5.19 -18.95
CA LEU A 102 2.74 5.99 -19.94
C LEU A 102 2.53 7.49 -19.74
#